data_AF-A0A1V9FK47-F1
#
_entry.id   AF-A0A1V9FK47-F1
#
_cell.length_a   1.000
_cell.length_b   1.000
_cell.length_c   1.000
_cell.angle_alpha   90.00
_cell.angle_beta   90.00
_cell.angle_gamma   90.00
#
_symmetry.space_group_name_H-M   'P 1'
#
loop_
_entity.id
_entity.type
_entity.pdbx_description
1 polymer ?
#
loop_
_entity_poly.entity_id
_entity_poly.type
_entity_poly.pdbx_seq_one_letter_code
_entity_poly.pdbx_strand_id
1 'polypeptide(L)'
;MAFHLAIPFPGPVYLIKHSTGIMKNTILVFGVMLFLHYKAFATWSIIMIDPETKEIGIAGASCSYNCYGIGEIVPGMGAVIVQAMSNNEARDKGIEMILAEASPELIILTLRDPAFDPEKQQYAVVTVKYFDNPRTYTGNATKSYNRSLTANGVSVQGNTLTNENELELILAAVQKGRNDFLHNYAC
;
A
#
# COMPACT_ATOMS: atom_id res chain seq x y z
N MET A 1 -87.31 -26.57 4.28
CA MET A 1 -87.49 -27.01 5.68
C MET A 1 -86.20 -27.71 6.07
N ALA A 2 -85.51 -27.18 7.10
CA ALA A 2 -84.25 -27.67 7.70
C ALA A 2 -83.02 -27.75 6.78
N PHE A 3 -81.75 -27.59 7.19
CA PHE A 3 -80.99 -26.98 8.30
C PHE A 3 -79.55 -27.57 8.12
N HIS A 4 -78.52 -26.93 8.70
CA HIS A 4 -77.15 -27.45 8.97
C HIS A 4 -76.12 -27.43 7.81
N LEU A 5 -74.84 -27.04 7.95
CA LEU A 5 -74.01 -26.51 9.05
C LEU A 5 -72.66 -25.99 8.45
N ALA A 6 -72.10 -24.89 8.99
CA ALA A 6 -70.68 -24.47 9.03
C ALA A 6 -69.88 -24.31 7.69
N ILE A 7 -69.17 -23.22 7.37
CA ILE A 7 -68.35 -22.27 8.17
C ILE A 7 -68.26 -20.92 7.40
N PRO A 8 -68.45 -19.73 8.01
CA PRO A 8 -68.11 -18.47 7.38
C PRO A 8 -66.87 -17.83 8.05
N PHE A 9 -65.80 -17.64 7.30
CA PHE A 9 -64.91 -16.49 7.53
C PHE A 9 -64.78 -15.75 6.19
N PRO A 10 -65.43 -14.59 6.01
CA PRO A 10 -65.18 -13.74 4.86
C PRO A 10 -63.96 -12.87 5.18
N GLY A 11 -62.76 -13.42 5.01
CA GLY A 11 -61.57 -12.59 4.88
C GLY A 11 -61.43 -12.14 3.42
N PRO A 12 -61.19 -10.85 3.12
CA PRO A 12 -60.94 -10.42 1.76
C PRO A 12 -59.69 -11.13 1.21
N VAL A 13 -59.82 -11.79 0.05
CA VAL A 13 -58.67 -12.29 -0.72
C VAL A 13 -58.01 -11.07 -1.36
N TYR A 14 -56.90 -10.61 -0.79
CA TYR A 14 -56.06 -9.57 -1.38
C TYR A 14 -55.24 -10.16 -2.54
N LEU A 15 -55.58 -9.78 -3.77
CA LEU A 15 -54.71 -9.96 -4.93
C LEU A 15 -53.49 -9.04 -4.77
N ILE A 16 -52.38 -9.60 -4.32
CA ILE A 16 -51.08 -8.91 -4.32
C ILE A 16 -50.68 -8.74 -5.79
N LYS A 17 -50.95 -7.56 -6.37
CA LYS A 17 -50.30 -7.15 -7.62
C LYS A 17 -48.80 -7.04 -7.34
N HIS A 18 -48.01 -7.99 -7.81
CA HIS A 18 -46.56 -7.84 -7.80
C HIS A 18 -46.18 -6.62 -8.65
N SER A 19 -45.62 -5.60 -8.00
CA SER A 19 -45.16 -4.38 -8.66
C SER A 19 -43.91 -4.68 -9.48
N THR A 20 -44.09 -4.90 -10.78
CA THR A 20 -43.00 -5.12 -11.74
C THR A 20 -42.09 -3.89 -11.92
N GLY A 21 -42.58 -2.70 -11.55
CA GLY A 21 -41.82 -1.45 -11.61
C GLY A 21 -40.70 -1.36 -10.58
N ILE A 22 -40.91 -1.90 -9.36
CA ILE A 22 -39.88 -1.91 -8.31
C ILE A 22 -38.71 -2.81 -8.75
N MET A 23 -39.02 -4.00 -9.27
CA MET A 23 -38.02 -4.98 -9.72
C MET A 23 -37.17 -4.47 -10.90
N LYS A 24 -37.78 -3.77 -11.87
CA LYS A 24 -37.06 -3.14 -12.99
C LYS A 24 -36.11 -2.03 -12.52
N ASN A 25 -36.54 -1.18 -11.60
CA ASN A 25 -35.68 -0.13 -11.06
C ASN A 25 -34.53 -0.70 -10.21
N THR A 26 -34.76 -1.78 -9.46
CA THR A 26 -33.69 -2.47 -8.71
C THR A 26 -32.64 -3.07 -9.65
N ILE A 27 -33.05 -3.73 -10.74
CA ILE A 27 -32.14 -4.30 -11.74
C ILE A 27 -31.33 -3.19 -12.45
N LEU A 28 -31.96 -2.06 -12.75
CA LEU A 28 -31.28 -0.92 -13.37
C LEU A 28 -30.24 -0.31 -12.42
N VAL A 29 -30.57 -0.12 -11.15
CA VAL A 29 -29.64 0.41 -10.14
C VAL A 29 -28.47 -0.54 -9.91
N PHE A 30 -28.73 -1.85 -9.79
CA PHE A 30 -27.66 -2.86 -9.70
C PHE A 30 -26.80 -2.88 -10.96
N GLY A 31 -27.41 -2.78 -12.14
CA GLY A 31 -26.69 -2.67 -13.41
C GLY A 31 -25.76 -1.46 -13.43
N VAL A 32 -26.25 -0.27 -13.04
CA VAL A 32 -25.44 0.96 -12.97
C VAL A 32 -24.31 0.84 -11.94
N MET A 33 -24.56 0.26 -10.76
CA MET A 33 -23.52 0.07 -9.74
C MET A 33 -22.42 -0.89 -10.20
N LEU A 34 -22.74 -1.91 -10.99
CA LEU A 34 -21.75 -2.83 -11.57
C LEU A 34 -20.83 -2.15 -12.61
N PHE A 35 -21.18 -0.96 -13.13
CA PHE A 35 -20.32 -0.18 -14.02
C PHE A 35 -19.50 0.91 -13.29
N LEU A 36 -19.70 1.10 -11.98
CA LEU A 36 -19.00 2.10 -11.16
C LEU A 36 -17.79 1.53 -10.41
N HIS A 37 -17.00 0.65 -11.03
CA HIS A 37 -15.76 0.17 -10.44
C HIS A 37 -14.62 1.16 -10.73
N TYR A 38 -14.21 1.94 -9.73
CA TYR A 38 -13.00 2.75 -9.82
C TYR A 38 -11.77 1.83 -9.72
N LYS A 39 -10.83 1.98 -10.65
CA LYS A 39 -9.53 1.31 -10.53
C LYS A 39 -8.76 1.92 -9.35
N ALA A 40 -8.39 1.08 -8.39
CA ALA A 40 -7.42 1.46 -7.37
C ALA A 40 -6.02 1.52 -8.01
N PHE A 41 -5.19 2.46 -7.57
CA PHE A 41 -3.80 2.63 -8.02
C PHE A 41 -2.83 2.78 -6.83
N ALA A 42 -3.25 2.30 -5.66
CA ALA A 42 -2.48 2.36 -4.44
C ALA A 42 -1.14 1.66 -4.62
N THR A 43 -0.07 2.28 -4.11
CA THR A 43 1.27 1.70 -4.08
C THR A 43 1.83 1.85 -2.67
N TRP A 44 2.36 0.76 -2.11
CA TRP A 44 3.11 0.77 -0.86
C TRP A 44 4.37 -0.07 -0.98
N SER A 45 5.37 0.27 -0.19
CA SER A 45 6.62 -0.48 -0.10
C SER A 45 7.28 -0.38 1.28
N ILE A 46 8.14 -1.35 1.54
CA ILE A 46 8.83 -1.57 2.81
C ILE A 46 10.29 -1.88 2.51
N ILE A 47 11.19 -1.26 3.27
CA ILE A 47 12.56 -1.73 3.47
C ILE A 47 12.69 -2.14 4.93
N MET A 48 13.26 -3.31 5.20
CA MET A 48 13.57 -3.78 6.55
C MET A 48 14.98 -4.37 6.59
N ILE A 49 15.72 -4.04 7.64
CA ILE A 49 16.99 -4.66 8.00
C ILE A 49 16.82 -5.35 9.34
N ASP A 50 17.20 -6.63 9.39
CA ASP A 50 17.27 -7.37 10.63
C ASP A 50 18.50 -6.92 11.45
N PRO A 51 18.33 -6.50 12.73
CA PRO A 51 19.42 -5.94 13.51
C PRO A 51 20.49 -6.96 13.92
N GLU A 52 20.18 -8.26 13.97
CA GLU A 52 21.10 -9.30 14.42
C GLU A 52 21.91 -9.86 13.24
N THR A 53 21.20 -10.34 12.22
CA THR A 53 21.77 -11.01 11.04
C THR A 53 22.26 -10.03 9.96
N LYS A 54 21.76 -8.78 10.00
CA LYS A 54 21.95 -7.78 8.93
C LYS A 54 21.33 -8.17 7.59
N GLU A 55 20.44 -9.16 7.57
CA GLU A 55 19.66 -9.49 6.40
C GLU A 55 18.75 -8.32 6.01
N ILE A 56 18.60 -8.12 4.70
CA ILE A 56 17.88 -6.99 4.12
C ILE A 56 16.71 -7.54 3.31
N GLY A 57 15.52 -7.06 3.62
CA GLY A 57 14.29 -7.39 2.90
C GLY A 57 13.65 -6.14 2.30
N ILE A 58 13.11 -6.29 1.10
CA ILE A 58 12.20 -5.32 0.49
C ILE A 58 10.89 -6.01 0.11
N ALA A 59 9.79 -5.29 0.26
CA ALA A 59 8.47 -5.73 -0.18
C ALA A 59 7.69 -4.54 -0.73
N GLY A 60 6.80 -4.78 -1.68
CA GLY A 60 5.90 -3.75 -2.18
C GLY A 60 4.81 -4.31 -3.05
N ALA A 61 3.73 -3.55 -3.17
CA ALA A 61 2.61 -3.88 -4.04
C ALA A 61 2.01 -2.61 -4.64
N SER A 62 1.48 -2.74 -5.85
CA SER A 62 0.78 -1.69 -6.58
C SER A 62 -0.39 -2.31 -7.33
N CYS A 63 -1.49 -1.56 -7.42
CA CYS A 63 -2.61 -1.90 -8.31
C CYS A 63 -2.37 -1.42 -9.77
N SER A 64 -1.19 -0.85 -10.06
CA SER A 64 -0.76 -0.48 -11.41
C SER A 64 -0.09 -1.65 -12.15
N TYR A 65 0.25 -1.44 -13.43
CA TYR A 65 0.74 -2.49 -14.32
C TYR A 65 2.10 -3.10 -13.92
N ASN A 66 2.88 -2.48 -13.03
CA ASN A 66 4.17 -3.04 -12.60
C ASN A 66 4.66 -2.50 -11.25
N CYS A 67 5.15 -3.38 -10.38
CA CYS A 67 5.91 -3.05 -9.15
C CYS A 67 7.35 -3.54 -9.20
N TYR A 68 7.69 -4.38 -10.19
CA TYR A 68 9.03 -4.92 -10.33
C TYR A 68 10.01 -3.79 -10.65
N GLY A 69 11.10 -3.72 -9.88
CA GLY A 69 12.16 -2.74 -10.08
C GLY A 69 11.97 -1.40 -9.37
N ILE A 70 10.99 -1.25 -8.47
CA ILE A 70 10.92 -0.03 -7.64
C ILE A 70 12.03 0.03 -6.59
N GLY A 71 12.71 -1.07 -6.29
CA GLY A 71 13.75 -1.12 -5.28
C GLY A 71 14.86 -2.09 -5.60
N GLU A 72 16.03 -1.83 -5.01
CA GLU A 72 17.22 -2.66 -5.13
C GLU A 72 17.85 -2.85 -3.75
N ILE A 73 18.33 -4.07 -3.49
CA ILE A 73 19.14 -4.40 -2.31
C ILE A 73 20.61 -4.40 -2.73
N VAL A 74 21.44 -3.70 -1.96
CA VAL A 74 22.90 -3.85 -2.00
C VAL A 74 23.28 -4.81 -0.87
N PRO A 75 23.65 -6.08 -1.18
CA PRO A 75 23.83 -7.12 -0.18
C PRO A 75 24.77 -6.70 0.95
N GLY A 76 24.30 -6.83 2.20
CA GLY A 76 25.06 -6.49 3.41
C GLY A 76 25.24 -4.99 3.69
N MET A 77 24.81 -4.10 2.80
CA MET A 77 25.05 -2.65 2.94
C MET A 77 23.77 -1.84 3.14
N GLY A 78 22.71 -2.14 2.38
CA GLY A 78 21.46 -1.40 2.47
C GLY A 78 20.52 -1.68 1.30
N ALA A 79 19.48 -0.87 1.20
CA ALA A 79 18.56 -0.88 0.08
C ALA A 79 18.06 0.54 -0.23
N VAL A 80 17.67 0.72 -1.49
CA VAL A 80 17.03 1.92 -2.00
C VAL A 80 15.72 1.55 -2.67
N ILE A 81 14.68 2.34 -2.45
CA ILE A 81 13.43 2.29 -3.21
C ILE A 81 13.23 3.63 -3.89
N VAL A 82 12.93 3.59 -5.18
CA VAL A 82 12.51 4.69 -6.03
C VAL A 82 11.18 4.30 -6.68
N GLN A 83 10.08 4.88 -6.18
CA GLN A 83 8.72 4.62 -6.65
C GLN A 83 8.02 5.88 -7.17
N ALA A 84 6.72 5.78 -7.46
CA ALA A 84 5.95 6.73 -8.26
C ALA A 84 6.40 6.71 -9.73
N MET A 85 7.02 7.77 -10.26
CA MET A 85 7.55 7.72 -11.63
C MET A 85 8.72 6.75 -11.80
N SER A 86 9.31 6.26 -10.71
CA SER A 86 10.25 5.15 -10.66
C SER A 86 11.47 5.34 -11.59
N ASN A 87 12.18 6.47 -11.46
CA ASN A 87 13.35 6.75 -12.30
C ASN A 87 14.50 5.75 -12.02
N ASN A 88 14.93 5.07 -13.08
CA ASN A 88 15.97 4.05 -13.02
C ASN A 88 17.36 4.64 -12.74
N GLU A 89 17.71 5.77 -13.35
CA GLU A 89 19.01 6.43 -13.15
C GLU A 89 19.16 6.93 -11.70
N ALA A 90 18.08 7.43 -11.10
CA ALA A 90 18.05 7.79 -9.69
C ALA A 90 18.29 6.56 -8.79
N ARG A 91 17.70 5.41 -9.13
CA ARG A 91 17.90 4.16 -8.39
C ARG A 91 19.34 3.67 -8.52
N ASP A 92 19.89 3.67 -9.74
CA ASP A 92 21.28 3.31 -10.04
C ASP A 92 22.26 4.21 -9.27
N LYS A 93 21.97 5.51 -9.21
CA LYS A 93 22.78 6.45 -8.40
C LYS A 93 22.68 6.13 -6.90
N GLY A 94 21.49 5.79 -6.40
CA GLY A 94 21.30 5.37 -5.02
C GLY A 94 22.13 4.13 -4.68
N ILE A 95 22.15 3.13 -5.57
CA ILE A 95 22.96 1.90 -5.44
C ILE A 95 24.45 2.25 -5.38
N GLU A 96 24.95 3.06 -6.31
CA GLU A 96 26.35 3.50 -6.35
C GLU A 96 26.76 4.17 -5.02
N MET A 97 25.89 5.02 -4.48
CA MET A 97 26.17 5.72 -3.23
C MET A 97 26.08 4.83 -1.99
N ILE A 98 25.20 3.82 -1.98
CA ILE A 98 25.19 2.79 -0.93
C ILE A 98 26.49 1.97 -0.98
N LEU A 99 26.95 1.58 -2.16
CA LEU A 99 28.24 0.90 -2.36
C LEU A 99 29.42 1.75 -1.88
N ALA A 100 29.32 3.07 -2.01
CA ALA A 100 30.29 4.03 -1.47
C ALA A 100 30.10 4.34 0.03
N GLU A 101 29.17 3.65 0.71
CA GLU A 101 28.81 3.85 2.12
C GLU A 101 28.41 5.30 2.48
N ALA A 102 27.80 6.02 1.55
CA ALA A 102 27.26 7.35 1.81
C ALA A 102 26.10 7.29 2.84
N SER A 103 25.89 8.38 3.58
CA SER A 103 24.78 8.45 4.52
C SER A 103 23.43 8.53 3.79
N PRO A 104 22.34 7.96 4.34
CA PRO A 104 21.00 8.09 3.74
C PRO A 104 20.56 9.54 3.48
N GLU A 105 20.98 10.48 4.33
CA GLU A 105 20.75 11.92 4.14
C GLU A 105 21.40 12.43 2.86
N LEU A 106 22.68 12.13 2.66
CA LEU A 106 23.42 12.55 1.47
C LEU A 106 22.84 11.89 0.21
N ILE A 107 22.47 10.61 0.30
CA ILE A 107 21.83 9.90 -0.81
C ILE A 107 20.52 10.59 -1.19
N ILE A 108 19.61 10.82 -0.25
CA ILE A 108 18.35 11.51 -0.53
C ILE A 108 18.59 12.91 -1.09
N LEU A 109 19.57 13.66 -0.57
CA LEU A 109 19.93 14.97 -1.12
C LEU A 109 20.38 14.87 -2.58
N THR A 110 21.22 13.90 -2.91
CA THR A 110 21.70 13.67 -4.29
C THR A 110 20.59 13.19 -5.22
N LEU A 111 19.69 12.32 -4.76
CA LEU A 111 18.57 11.85 -5.59
C LEU A 111 17.54 12.96 -5.89
N ARG A 112 17.63 14.10 -5.20
CA ARG A 112 16.86 15.31 -5.48
C ARG A 112 17.48 16.21 -6.56
N ASP A 113 18.46 15.71 -7.30
CA ASP A 113 18.93 16.37 -8.52
C ASP A 113 17.77 16.52 -9.53
N PRO A 114 17.55 17.73 -10.09
CA PRO A 114 16.52 17.94 -11.11
C PRO A 114 16.58 16.99 -12.31
N ALA A 115 17.76 16.47 -12.66
CA ALA A 115 17.91 15.46 -13.72
C ALA A 115 17.06 14.20 -13.49
N PHE A 116 16.68 13.92 -12.24
CA PHE A 116 15.88 12.75 -11.87
C PHE A 116 14.38 13.01 -11.75
N ASP A 117 13.91 14.24 -12.01
CA ASP A 117 12.52 14.66 -11.83
C ASP A 117 11.98 14.37 -10.41
N PRO A 118 12.70 14.76 -9.33
CA PRO A 118 12.47 14.25 -7.98
C PRO A 118 11.07 14.57 -7.43
N GLU A 119 10.47 15.68 -7.86
CA GLU A 119 9.12 16.06 -7.45
C GLU A 119 8.05 15.05 -7.92
N LYS A 120 8.34 14.22 -8.92
CA LYS A 120 7.47 13.12 -9.38
C LYS A 120 7.85 11.75 -8.78
N GLN A 121 8.85 11.71 -7.91
CA GLN A 121 9.41 10.48 -7.34
C GLN A 121 9.09 10.36 -5.85
N GLN A 122 9.23 9.15 -5.34
CA GLN A 122 9.21 8.88 -3.90
C GLN A 122 10.37 7.92 -3.57
N TYR A 123 11.28 8.40 -2.73
CA TYR A 123 12.55 7.74 -2.41
C TYR A 123 12.56 7.24 -0.96
N ALA A 124 13.16 6.09 -0.73
CA ALA A 124 13.56 5.59 0.58
C ALA A 124 14.96 4.96 0.53
N VAL A 125 15.75 5.19 1.57
CA VAL A 125 17.08 4.62 1.75
C VAL A 125 17.23 4.14 3.19
N VAL A 126 17.61 2.88 3.35
CA VAL A 126 17.96 2.28 4.66
C VAL A 126 19.28 1.54 4.48
N THR A 127 20.21 1.72 5.41
CA THR A 127 21.53 1.09 5.33
C THR A 127 21.88 0.43 6.66
N VAL A 128 22.72 -0.61 6.61
CA VAL A 128 23.23 -1.31 7.79
C VAL A 128 24.10 -0.37 8.64
N LYS A 129 24.94 0.44 7.98
CA LYS A 129 25.86 1.38 8.65
C LYS A 129 25.14 2.50 9.39
N TYR A 130 24.05 3.00 8.83
CA TYR A 130 23.23 4.08 9.40
C TYR A 130 21.84 3.55 9.79
N PHE A 131 21.82 2.45 10.55
CA PHE A 131 20.62 1.69 10.89
C PHE A 131 19.53 2.53 11.58
N ASP A 132 19.92 3.43 12.48
CA ASP A 132 19.03 4.33 13.22
C ASP A 132 18.61 5.58 12.42
N ASN A 133 19.15 5.76 11.22
CA ASN A 133 18.94 6.96 10.42
C ASN A 133 18.42 6.70 8.99
N PRO A 134 17.32 5.94 8.79
CA PRO A 134 16.64 5.88 7.50
C PRO A 134 16.26 7.26 6.98
N ARG A 135 16.24 7.41 5.65
CA ARG A 135 15.75 8.65 5.02
C ARG A 135 14.82 8.37 3.87
N THR A 136 13.84 9.25 3.74
CA THR A 136 12.84 9.22 2.68
C THR A 136 12.66 10.62 2.12
N TYR A 137 12.12 10.69 0.91
CA TYR A 137 11.66 11.93 0.31
C TYR A 137 10.47 11.64 -0.60
N THR A 138 9.43 12.47 -0.52
CA THR A 138 8.26 12.36 -1.38
C THR A 138 8.11 13.67 -2.12
N GLY A 139 8.18 13.60 -3.45
CA GLY A 139 8.00 14.77 -4.31
C GLY A 139 6.56 15.30 -4.29
N ASN A 140 6.40 16.61 -4.44
CA ASN A 140 5.11 17.28 -4.34
C ASN A 140 4.17 17.01 -5.53
N ALA A 141 4.70 16.52 -6.64
CA ALA A 141 3.93 16.10 -7.82
C ALA A 141 3.56 14.59 -7.79
N THR A 142 3.83 13.89 -6.69
CA THR A 142 3.32 12.53 -6.47
C THR A 142 1.81 12.56 -6.18
N LYS A 143 1.12 11.45 -6.45
CA LYS A 143 -0.33 11.34 -6.22
C LYS A 143 -0.67 11.55 -4.73
N SER A 144 -1.83 12.14 -4.45
CA SER A 144 -2.33 12.40 -3.10
C SER A 144 -2.44 11.12 -2.25
N TYR A 145 -2.58 11.30 -0.94
CA TYR A 145 -2.44 10.21 0.04
C TYR A 145 -1.07 9.53 -0.08
N ASN A 146 -0.04 10.36 -0.19
CA ASN A 146 1.35 9.94 -0.11
C ASN A 146 1.90 10.21 1.28
N ARG A 147 2.69 9.27 1.79
CA ARG A 147 3.33 9.38 3.09
C ARG A 147 4.50 8.41 3.18
N SER A 148 5.37 8.66 4.14
CA SER A 148 6.43 7.74 4.56
C SER A 148 6.58 7.76 6.07
N LEU A 149 6.86 6.62 6.66
CA LEU A 149 7.22 6.43 8.05
C LEU A 149 8.56 5.69 8.13
N THR A 150 9.32 5.97 9.18
CA THR A 150 10.61 5.31 9.40
C THR A 150 10.73 4.88 10.86
N ALA A 151 11.53 3.85 11.07
CA ALA A 151 12.01 3.39 12.38
C ALA A 151 13.39 2.78 12.19
N ASN A 152 14.13 2.45 13.25
CA ASN A 152 15.47 1.87 13.11
C ASN A 152 15.44 0.63 12.20
N GLY A 153 16.23 0.68 11.12
CA GLY A 153 16.34 -0.36 10.10
C GLY A 153 15.12 -0.49 9.19
N VAL A 154 14.15 0.42 9.26
CA VAL A 154 12.86 0.27 8.59
C VAL A 154 12.44 1.56 7.90
N SER A 155 11.95 1.42 6.66
CA SER A 155 11.18 2.44 5.97
C SER A 155 9.90 1.83 5.44
N VAL A 156 8.79 2.54 5.59
CA VAL A 156 7.49 2.20 5.01
C VAL A 156 6.98 3.42 4.28
N GLN A 157 6.57 3.29 3.02
CA GLN A 157 6.10 4.42 2.23
C GLN A 157 4.99 4.02 1.26
N GLY A 158 4.21 5.00 0.83
CA GLY A 158 3.17 4.79 -0.16
C GLY A 158 2.65 6.07 -0.80
N ASN A 159 1.89 5.88 -1.88
CA ASN A 159 1.16 6.92 -2.59
C ASN A 159 -0.14 6.36 -3.19
N THR A 160 -1.14 7.22 -3.40
CA THR A 160 -2.50 6.80 -3.79
C THR A 160 -3.13 5.84 -2.77
N LEU A 161 -2.79 5.98 -1.49
CA LEU A 161 -3.30 5.15 -0.41
C LEU A 161 -4.80 5.38 -0.17
N THR A 162 -5.48 4.41 0.42
CA THR A 162 -6.93 4.51 0.65
C THR A 162 -7.24 5.35 1.89
N ASN A 163 -6.32 5.36 2.87
CA ASN A 163 -6.40 6.18 4.08
C ASN A 163 -5.02 6.46 4.67
N GLU A 164 -4.95 7.45 5.57
CA GLU A 164 -3.70 7.92 6.17
C GLU A 164 -3.07 6.95 7.18
N ASN A 165 -3.87 6.01 7.72
CA ASN A 165 -3.47 5.07 8.78
C ASN A 165 -2.86 3.76 8.24
N GLU A 166 -2.89 3.54 6.92
CA GLU A 166 -2.38 2.31 6.31
C GLU A 166 -0.90 2.08 6.63
N LEU A 167 -0.08 3.14 6.61
CA LEU A 167 1.34 3.01 6.86
C LEU A 167 1.66 2.72 8.33
N GLU A 168 0.87 3.25 9.28
CA GLU A 168 1.02 2.89 10.69
C GLU A 168 0.75 1.40 10.93
N LEU A 169 -0.30 0.86 10.28
CA LEU A 169 -0.62 -0.57 10.38
C LEU A 169 0.49 -1.43 9.78
N ILE A 170 1.03 -1.04 8.62
CA ILE A 170 2.15 -1.73 7.99
C ILE A 170 3.40 -1.66 8.88
N LEU A 171 3.74 -0.48 9.40
CA LEU A 171 4.89 -0.32 10.29
C LEU A 171 4.76 -1.16 11.55
N ALA A 172 3.58 -1.18 12.18
CA ALA A 172 3.31 -2.01 13.35
C ALA A 172 3.44 -3.51 13.03
N ALA A 173 2.95 -3.94 11.86
CA ALA A 173 3.09 -5.33 11.41
C ALA A 173 4.55 -5.71 11.15
N VAL A 174 5.34 -4.83 10.53
CA VAL A 174 6.79 -5.02 10.30
C VAL A 174 7.53 -5.13 11.62
N GLN A 175 7.27 -4.23 12.56
CA GLN A 175 7.91 -4.25 13.88
C GLN A 175 7.56 -5.51 14.67
N LYS A 176 6.28 -5.92 14.63
CA LYS A 176 5.84 -7.16 15.25
C LYS A 176 6.52 -8.37 14.62
N GLY A 177 6.51 -8.48 13.29
CA GLY A 177 7.12 -9.60 12.57
C GLY A 177 8.61 -9.72 12.84
N ARG A 178 9.32 -8.60 12.93
CA ARG A 178 10.74 -8.57 13.32
C ARG A 178 10.94 -9.10 14.74
N ASN A 179 10.16 -8.65 15.72
CA ASN A 179 10.28 -9.12 17.10
C ASN A 179 9.95 -10.61 17.23
N ASP A 180 8.91 -11.08 16.53
CA ASP A 180 8.54 -12.50 16.53
C ASP A 180 9.65 -13.37 15.91
N PHE A 181 10.36 -12.89 14.89
CA PHE A 181 11.54 -13.58 14.33
C PHE A 181 12.70 -13.63 15.33
N LEU A 182 13.06 -12.49 15.93
CA LEU A 182 14.13 -12.39 16.92
C LEU A 182 13.88 -13.30 18.14
N HIS A 183 12.64 -13.43 18.59
CA HIS A 183 12.29 -14.27 19.74
C HIS A 183 12.29 -15.78 19.44
N ASN A 184 12.14 -16.19 18.17
CA ASN A 184 12.09 -17.59 17.78
C ASN A 184 13.47 -18.16 17.37
N TYR A 185 14.49 -17.30 17.21
CA TYR A 185 15.87 -17.69 16.89
C TYR A 185 16.90 -17.26 17.95
N ALA A 186 16.47 -16.67 19.07
CA ALA A 186 17.31 -16.51 20.25
C ALA A 186 17.61 -17.90 20.85
N CYS A 187 18.78 -18.46 20.51
CA CYS A 187 19.33 -19.66 21.16
C CYS A 187 19.56 -19.46 22.66
#